data_AF-A0A4V1ZRD4-F1
#
_entry.id   AF-A0A4V1ZRD4-F1
#
_cell.length_a   1.000
_cell.length_b   1.000
_cell.length_c   1.000
_cell.angle_alpha   90.00
_cell.angle_beta   90.00
_cell.angle_gamma   90.00
#
_symmetry.space_group_name_H-M   'P 1'
#
loop_
_entity.id
_entity.type
_entity.pdbx_description
1 polymer ?
#
loop_
_entity_poly.entity_id
_entity_poly.type
_entity_poly.pdbx_seq_one_letter_code
_entity_poly.pdbx_strand_id
1 'polypeptide(L)'
;MAALIRAQERFLGQRTMIVTGERAQESAARARYAVLEPDRTDTRAGTRRRRHVDHWRPVHGLSEQAVWDLLRAHGIVPAPAYRLGWSRLSCAACIFGNPDQWASLRLIAPDWFDRIADYEGRFDRTIHRTMSVHARADRGRPYPAALAQPDLARSALQHNWTEHVQVPSHAWQLPAGAFGNSHGPN
;
A
#
# COMPACT_ATOMS: atom_id res chain seq x y z
N MET A 1 13.38 -5.49 -5.82
CA MET A 1 13.19 -6.22 -7.10
C MET A 1 14.49 -6.50 -7.85
N ALA A 2 15.31 -5.49 -8.18
CA ALA A 2 16.54 -5.70 -8.99
C ALA A 2 17.53 -6.75 -8.43
N ALA A 3 17.72 -6.81 -7.11
CA ALA A 3 18.58 -7.84 -6.51
C ALA A 3 18.05 -9.27 -6.76
N LEU A 4 16.72 -9.47 -6.71
CA LEU A 4 16.10 -10.78 -6.96
C LEU A 4 16.33 -11.25 -8.40
N ILE A 5 16.26 -10.33 -9.37
CA ILE A 5 16.45 -10.66 -10.79
C ILE A 5 17.92 -10.96 -11.09
N ARG A 6 18.84 -10.14 -10.55
CA ARG A 6 20.28 -10.33 -10.78
C ARG A 6 20.85 -11.59 -10.11
N ALA A 7 20.28 -12.01 -8.99
CA ALA A 7 20.81 -13.10 -8.17
C ALA A 7 20.29 -14.49 -8.54
N GLN A 8 19.37 -14.62 -9.50
CA GLN A 8 18.72 -15.89 -9.81
C GLN A 8 18.93 -16.29 -11.27
N GLU A 9 19.42 -17.51 -11.48
CA GLU A 9 19.77 -18.00 -12.82
C GLU A 9 18.56 -18.21 -13.73
N ARG A 10 17.36 -18.39 -13.15
CA ARG A 10 16.10 -18.56 -13.90
C ARG A 10 15.76 -17.41 -14.86
N PHE A 11 16.39 -16.25 -14.70
CA PHE A 11 16.19 -15.09 -15.59
C PHE A 11 17.22 -15.00 -16.73
N LEU A 12 18.26 -15.85 -16.73
CA LEU A 12 19.30 -15.86 -17.77
C LEU A 12 18.76 -16.45 -19.07
N GLY A 13 19.02 -15.76 -20.20
CA GLY A 13 18.55 -16.17 -21.52
C GLY A 13 17.03 -16.11 -21.72
N GLN A 14 16.27 -15.71 -20.70
CA GLN A 14 14.82 -15.56 -20.75
C GLN A 14 14.40 -14.13 -21.04
N ARG A 15 13.19 -13.97 -21.58
CA ARG A 15 12.49 -12.69 -21.65
C ARG A 15 11.59 -12.55 -20.43
N THR A 16 11.83 -11.50 -19.66
CA THR A 16 11.11 -11.23 -18.41
C THR A 16 10.42 -9.87 -18.53
N MET A 17 9.13 -9.82 -18.24
CA MET A 17 8.38 -8.57 -18.10
C MET A 17 8.10 -8.34 -16.61
N ILE A 18 8.59 -7.24 -16.07
CA ILE A 18 8.22 -6.76 -14.74
C ILE A 18 6.98 -5.88 -14.92
N VAL A 19 5.90 -6.21 -14.23
CA VAL A 19 4.67 -5.41 -14.23
C VAL A 19 4.49 -4.79 -12.86
N THR A 20 4.28 -3.47 -12.82
CA THR A 20 4.06 -2.73 -11.57
C THR A 20 2.93 -1.72 -11.71
N GLY A 21 2.37 -1.32 -10.55
CA GLY A 21 1.16 -0.50 -10.48
C GLY A 21 1.38 1.00 -10.23
N GLU A 22 2.58 1.56 -10.47
CA GLU A 22 2.80 2.99 -10.24
C GLU A 22 1.97 3.86 -11.19
N ARG A 23 1.44 4.96 -10.67
CA ARG A 23 0.69 5.98 -11.42
C ARG A 23 1.44 7.29 -11.44
N ALA A 24 1.29 8.05 -12.52
CA ALA A 24 1.85 9.38 -12.67
C ALA A 24 1.38 10.34 -11.57
N GLN A 25 0.12 10.21 -11.13
CA GLN A 25 -0.49 11.06 -10.10
C GLN A 25 0.06 10.85 -8.68
N GLU A 26 0.85 9.81 -8.43
CA GLU A 26 1.33 9.51 -7.08
C GLU A 26 2.45 10.45 -6.62
N SER A 27 3.26 11.00 -7.54
CA SER A 27 4.24 12.06 -7.24
C SER A 27 4.80 12.72 -8.50
N ALA A 28 5.40 13.90 -8.36
CA ALA A 28 6.06 14.61 -9.45
C ALA A 28 7.21 13.81 -10.09
N ALA A 29 7.91 12.98 -9.30
CA ALA A 29 8.94 12.09 -9.81
C ALA A 29 8.34 10.95 -10.66
N ARG A 30 7.25 10.33 -10.20
CA ARG A 30 6.58 9.22 -10.90
C ARG A 30 5.90 9.68 -12.19
N ALA A 31 5.47 10.93 -12.27
CA ALA A 31 4.92 11.51 -13.50
C ALA A 31 5.87 11.43 -14.71
N ARG A 32 7.18 11.32 -14.47
CA ARG A 32 8.22 11.26 -15.52
C ARG A 32 8.59 9.84 -15.94
N TYR A 33 8.05 8.81 -15.28
CA TYR A 33 8.38 7.42 -15.61
C TYR A 33 7.85 7.06 -16.99
N ALA A 34 8.62 6.25 -17.72
CA ALA A 34 8.14 5.66 -18.96
C ALA A 34 7.09 4.57 -18.67
N VAL A 35 6.08 4.46 -19.54
CA VAL A 35 5.09 3.38 -19.46
C VAL A 35 5.76 2.02 -19.70
N LEU A 36 6.71 1.96 -20.64
CA LEU A 36 7.50 0.77 -20.97
C LEU A 36 8.96 1.18 -21.20
N GLU A 37 9.88 0.51 -20.51
CA GLU A 37 11.32 0.73 -20.66
C GLU A 37 12.11 -0.56 -20.34
N PRO A 38 13.37 -0.71 -20.79
CA PRO A 38 14.24 -1.76 -20.26
C PRO A 38 14.41 -1.58 -18.73
N ASP A 39 14.26 -2.66 -17.97
CA ASP A 39 14.55 -2.61 -16.53
C ASP A 39 16.06 -2.37 -16.31
N ARG A 40 16.41 -1.74 -15.19
CA ARG A 40 17.82 -1.50 -14.78
C ARG A 40 18.66 -2.77 -14.62
N THR A 41 18.06 -3.96 -14.61
CA THR A 41 18.76 -5.26 -14.58
C THR A 41 18.90 -5.93 -15.94
N ASP A 42 18.36 -5.31 -16.98
CA ASP A 42 18.52 -5.74 -18.36
C ASP A 42 20.00 -5.76 -18.73
N THR A 43 20.40 -6.88 -19.31
CA THR A 43 21.75 -7.10 -19.82
C THR A 43 21.66 -7.87 -21.14
N ARG A 44 20.62 -7.61 -21.94
CA ARG A 44 20.34 -8.39 -23.16
C ARG A 44 21.48 -8.31 -24.18
N ALA A 45 22.21 -7.20 -24.15
CA ALA A 45 23.41 -6.95 -24.94
C ALA A 45 24.71 -7.54 -24.36
N GLY A 46 24.73 -8.01 -23.10
CA GLY A 46 25.92 -8.59 -22.47
C GLY A 46 26.31 -9.95 -23.08
N THR A 47 27.48 -10.51 -22.75
CA THR A 47 27.95 -11.78 -23.36
C THR A 47 27.86 -13.01 -22.46
N ARG A 48 27.97 -12.85 -21.14
CA ARG A 48 28.10 -13.99 -20.20
C ARG A 48 26.82 -14.34 -19.44
N ARG A 49 26.07 -13.33 -18.99
CA ARG A 49 24.86 -13.48 -18.16
C ARG A 49 23.74 -12.59 -18.69
N ARG A 50 23.35 -12.84 -19.95
CA ARG A 50 22.30 -12.10 -20.64
C ARG A 50 20.97 -12.26 -19.92
N ARG A 51 20.29 -11.15 -19.67
CA ARG A 51 18.89 -11.09 -19.23
C ARG A 51 18.17 -10.09 -20.11
N HIS A 52 17.05 -10.49 -20.70
CA HIS A 52 16.14 -9.56 -21.35
C HIS A 52 15.05 -9.24 -20.33
N VAL A 53 15.06 -8.02 -19.80
CA VAL A 53 14.11 -7.57 -18.79
C VAL A 53 13.51 -6.23 -19.22
N ASP A 54 12.21 -6.23 -19.42
CA ASP A 54 11.42 -5.02 -19.65
C ASP A 54 10.62 -4.68 -18.39
N HIS A 55 10.34 -3.40 -18.16
CA HIS A 55 9.53 -2.89 -17.06
C HIS A 55 8.33 -2.14 -17.64
N TRP A 56 7.13 -2.64 -17.35
CA TRP A 56 5.86 -2.11 -17.81
C TRP A 56 4.97 -1.63 -16.66
N ARG A 57 4.41 -0.43 -16.81
CA ARG A 57 3.52 0.25 -15.86
C ARG A 57 2.15 0.48 -16.51
N PRO A 58 1.29 -0.55 -16.58
CA PRO A 58 0.04 -0.51 -17.35
C PRO A 58 -0.94 0.57 -16.88
N VAL A 59 -0.86 0.97 -15.61
CA VAL A 59 -1.78 1.93 -15.00
C VAL A 59 -1.18 3.34 -14.87
N HIS A 60 -0.02 3.60 -15.47
CA HIS A 60 0.73 4.84 -15.25
C HIS A 60 -0.10 6.10 -15.54
N GLY A 61 -0.82 6.11 -16.65
CA GLY A 61 -1.66 7.23 -17.05
C GLY A 61 -3.04 7.30 -16.37
N LEU A 62 -3.39 6.33 -15.52
CA LEU A 62 -4.71 6.31 -14.89
C LEU A 62 -4.83 7.30 -13.75
N SER A 63 -5.95 8.03 -13.74
CA SER A 63 -6.36 8.83 -12.58
C SER A 63 -6.79 7.92 -11.42
N GLU A 64 -6.84 8.46 -10.20
CA GLU A 64 -7.39 7.70 -9.06
C GLU A 64 -8.84 7.25 -9.32
N GLN A 65 -9.68 8.15 -9.86
CA GLN A 65 -11.05 7.81 -10.25
C GLN A 65 -11.09 6.65 -11.25
N ALA A 66 -10.24 6.68 -12.29
CA ALA A 66 -10.19 5.60 -13.28
C ALA A 66 -9.77 4.25 -12.67
N VAL A 67 -8.92 4.26 -11.63
CA VAL A 67 -8.60 3.03 -10.88
C VAL A 67 -9.82 2.52 -10.12
N TRP A 68 -10.55 3.39 -9.42
CA TRP A 68 -11.78 2.99 -8.72
C TRP A 68 -12.86 2.47 -9.68
N ASP A 69 -13.02 3.11 -10.84
CA ASP A 69 -13.96 2.68 -11.88
C ASP A 69 -13.58 1.32 -12.47
N LEU A 70 -12.28 1.06 -12.67
CA LEU A 70 -11.80 -0.23 -13.14
C LEU A 70 -12.06 -1.34 -12.10
N LEU A 71 -11.78 -1.07 -10.82
CA LEU A 71 -12.08 -2.00 -9.73
C LEU A 71 -13.59 -2.28 -9.67
N ARG A 72 -14.42 -1.26 -9.82
CA ARG A 72 -15.89 -1.39 -9.87
C ARG A 72 -16.35 -2.23 -11.06
N ALA A 73 -15.83 -1.97 -12.26
CA ALA A 73 -16.22 -2.66 -13.48
C ALA A 73 -15.94 -4.17 -13.40
N HIS A 74 -14.83 -4.55 -12.75
CA HIS A 74 -14.48 -5.94 -12.50
C HIS A 74 -14.99 -6.50 -11.18
N GLY A 75 -15.64 -5.67 -10.36
CA GLY A 75 -16.18 -6.07 -9.06
C GLY A 75 -15.10 -6.43 -8.02
N ILE A 76 -13.87 -5.95 -8.19
CA ILE A 76 -12.75 -6.27 -7.29
C ILE A 76 -12.95 -5.52 -5.97
N VAL A 77 -13.09 -6.26 -4.88
CA VAL A 77 -13.32 -5.69 -3.55
C VAL A 77 -12.05 -4.99 -3.06
N PRO A 78 -12.10 -3.69 -2.71
CA PRO A 78 -10.95 -2.98 -2.18
C PRO A 78 -10.43 -3.62 -0.88
N ALA A 79 -9.11 -3.60 -0.69
CA ALA A 79 -8.49 -4.12 0.52
C ALA A 79 -9.12 -3.49 1.79
N PRO A 80 -9.19 -4.23 2.92
CA PRO A 80 -9.92 -3.80 4.11
C PRO A 80 -9.54 -2.41 4.62
N ALA A 81 -8.27 -2.03 4.53
CA ALA A 81 -7.80 -0.70 4.95
C ALA A 81 -8.56 0.44 4.23
N TYR A 82 -8.79 0.32 2.91
CA TYR A 82 -9.57 1.29 2.15
C TYR A 82 -11.03 1.35 2.64
N ARG A 83 -11.63 0.19 2.89
CA ARG A 83 -13.01 0.10 3.41
C ARG A 83 -13.15 0.65 4.83
N LEU A 84 -12.08 0.57 5.64
CA LEU A 84 -12.01 1.11 7.00
C LEU A 84 -11.61 2.60 7.06
N GLY A 85 -11.30 3.23 5.92
CA GLY A 85 -11.06 4.68 5.81
C GLY A 85 -9.64 5.11 5.50
N TRP A 86 -8.66 4.19 5.41
CA TRP A 86 -7.30 4.55 4.96
C TRP A 86 -7.28 4.80 3.45
N SER A 87 -6.72 5.93 3.02
CA SER A 87 -6.55 6.22 1.58
C SER A 87 -5.28 5.66 0.94
N ARG A 88 -4.43 5.03 1.74
CA ARG A 88 -3.21 4.35 1.29
C ARG A 88 -3.05 3.05 2.05
N LEU A 89 -2.81 1.97 1.31
CA LEU A 89 -2.38 0.70 1.89
C LEU A 89 -0.87 0.72 2.11
N SER A 90 -0.45 0.83 3.37
CA SER A 90 0.96 0.76 3.79
C SER A 90 1.10 -0.19 4.98
N CYS A 91 2.15 -0.06 5.80
CA CYS A 91 2.22 -0.82 7.05
C CYS A 91 1.04 -0.45 7.96
N ALA A 92 0.49 -1.40 8.73
CA ALA A 92 -0.61 -1.13 9.65
C ALA A 92 -0.26 0.00 10.65
N ALA A 93 0.95 -0.07 11.24
CA ALA A 93 1.53 0.97 12.07
C ALA A 93 2.60 1.76 11.31
N CYS A 94 2.20 2.45 10.24
CA CYS A 94 3.13 3.19 9.39
C CYS A 94 3.81 4.33 10.17
N ILE A 95 5.14 4.42 10.07
CA ILE A 95 5.93 5.50 10.68
C ILE A 95 5.55 6.89 10.13
N PHE A 96 5.10 6.93 8.87
CA PHE A 96 4.57 8.12 8.21
C PHE A 96 3.08 8.36 8.48
N GLY A 97 2.46 7.51 9.31
CA GLY A 97 1.04 7.59 9.59
C GLY A 97 0.69 8.91 10.27
N ASN A 98 -0.45 9.50 9.91
CA ASN A 98 -0.92 10.76 10.51
C ASN A 98 -1.63 10.51 11.86
N PRO A 99 -2.02 11.56 12.62
CA PRO A 99 -2.73 11.40 13.89
C PRO A 99 -3.99 10.51 13.80
N ASP A 100 -4.83 10.69 12.78
CA ASP A 100 -6.06 9.90 12.61
C ASP A 100 -5.77 8.41 12.34
N GLN A 101 -4.70 8.10 11.61
CA GLN A 101 -4.25 6.72 11.36
C GLN A 101 -3.76 6.07 12.65
N TRP A 102 -3.03 6.80 13.50
CA TRP A 102 -2.61 6.30 14.81
C TRP A 102 -3.78 6.14 15.77
N ALA A 103 -4.74 7.07 15.76
CA ALA A 103 -5.98 6.96 16.54
C ALA A 103 -6.83 5.76 16.09
N SER A 104 -6.92 5.55 14.77
CA SER A 104 -7.64 4.42 14.18
C SER A 104 -6.94 3.09 14.46
N LEU A 105 -5.60 3.04 14.40
CA LEU A 105 -4.83 1.87 14.77
C LEU A 105 -5.03 1.51 16.24
N ARG A 106 -4.95 2.50 17.15
CA ARG A 106 -5.21 2.30 18.58
C ARG A 106 -6.59 1.72 18.84
N LEU A 107 -7.59 2.15 18.06
CA LEU A 107 -8.95 1.62 18.14
C LEU A 107 -9.03 0.15 17.68
N ILE A 108 -8.51 -0.15 16.48
CA ILE A 108 -8.75 -1.46 15.85
C ILE A 108 -7.78 -2.55 16.31
N ALA A 109 -6.53 -2.18 16.63
CA ALA A 109 -5.45 -3.08 16.98
C ALA A 109 -4.67 -2.56 18.21
N PRO A 110 -5.33 -2.46 19.39
CA PRO A 110 -4.71 -1.90 20.59
C PRO A 110 -3.42 -2.63 20.99
N ASP A 111 -3.38 -3.96 20.94
CA ASP A 111 -2.18 -4.74 21.27
C ASP A 111 -0.96 -4.38 20.39
N TRP A 112 -1.20 -4.04 19.12
CA TRP A 112 -0.13 -3.64 18.21
C TRP A 112 0.35 -2.22 18.51
N PHE A 113 -0.60 -1.33 18.83
CA PHE A 113 -0.31 0.03 19.26
C PHE A 113 0.51 0.04 20.56
N ASP A 114 0.08 -0.70 21.56
CA ASP A 114 0.70 -0.78 22.88
C ASP A 114 2.10 -1.37 22.81
N ARG A 115 2.32 -2.37 21.95
CA ARG A 115 3.67 -2.91 21.70
C ARG A 115 4.63 -1.85 21.16
N ILE A 116 4.16 -0.96 20.29
CA ILE A 116 4.98 0.12 19.76
C ILE A 116 5.25 1.16 20.86
N ALA A 117 4.23 1.51 21.64
CA ALA A 117 4.39 2.41 22.78
C ALA A 117 5.40 1.87 23.82
N ASP A 118 5.35 0.57 24.13
CA ASP A 118 6.34 -0.11 25.00
C ASP A 118 7.75 0.03 24.44
N TYR A 119 7.94 -0.17 23.13
CA TYR A 119 9.25 0.03 22.50
C TYR A 119 9.73 1.49 22.60
N GLU A 120 8.84 2.48 22.50
CA GLU A 120 9.26 3.88 22.68
C GLU A 120 9.80 4.13 24.09
N GLY A 121 9.16 3.55 25.11
CA GLY A 121 9.63 3.61 26.50
C GLY A 121 10.94 2.86 26.73
N ARG A 122 11.05 1.63 26.24
CA ARG A 122 12.25 0.78 26.41
C ARG A 122 13.48 1.33 25.71
N PHE A 123 13.31 1.97 24.56
CA PHE A 123 14.40 2.56 23.81
C PHE A 123 14.67 4.01 24.17
N ASP A 124 13.84 4.62 25.04
CA ASP A 124 13.87 6.07 25.34
C ASP A 124 13.82 6.93 24.06
N ARG A 125 13.13 6.45 23.01
CA ARG A 125 13.10 7.08 21.69
C ARG A 125 11.75 6.91 21.04
N THR A 126 11.23 7.97 20.44
CA THR A 126 9.96 7.92 19.71
C THR A 126 10.17 7.56 18.25
N ILE A 127 9.26 6.78 17.66
CA ILE A 127 9.33 6.38 16.25
C ILE A 127 9.13 7.57 15.30
N HIS A 128 8.45 8.62 15.78
CA HIS A 128 8.24 9.87 15.07
C HIS A 128 9.33 10.93 15.36
N ARG A 129 10.32 10.61 16.21
CA ARG A 129 11.39 11.51 16.71
C ARG A 129 10.94 12.67 17.59
N THR A 130 9.78 13.27 17.32
CA THR A 130 9.30 14.47 18.02
C THR A 130 8.12 14.22 18.97
N MET A 131 7.43 13.10 18.83
CA MET A 131 6.20 12.80 19.58
C MET A 131 6.02 11.30 19.76
N SER A 132 5.53 10.89 20.92
CA SER A 132 5.16 9.49 21.16
C SER A 132 3.91 9.09 20.37
N VAL A 133 3.73 7.79 20.14
CA VAL A 133 2.52 7.26 19.47
C VAL A 133 1.23 7.62 20.23
N HIS A 134 1.27 7.66 21.56
CA HIS A 134 0.15 8.16 22.38
C HIS A 134 -0.20 9.60 22.05
N ALA A 135 0.78 10.52 22.14
CA ALA A 135 0.55 11.94 21.85
C ALA A 135 0.07 12.18 20.42
N ARG A 136 0.45 11.32 19.46
CA ARG A 136 -0.06 11.39 18.09
C ARG A 136 -1.50 10.89 17.98
N ALA A 137 -1.81 9.74 18.57
CA ALA A 137 -3.17 9.20 18.57
C ALA A 137 -4.17 10.11 19.30
N ASP A 138 -3.75 10.78 20.37
CA ASP A 138 -4.59 11.72 21.12
C ASP A 138 -4.95 12.99 20.33
N ARG A 139 -4.13 13.35 19.35
CA ARG A 139 -4.43 14.46 18.42
C ARG A 139 -5.31 14.04 17.24
N GLY A 140 -5.49 12.75 17.04
CA GLY A 140 -6.26 12.19 15.93
C GLY A 140 -7.68 11.82 16.32
N ARG A 141 -8.49 11.52 15.31
CA ARG A 141 -9.80 10.90 15.46
C ARG A 141 -9.82 9.59 14.68
N PRO A 142 -10.32 8.48 15.28
CA PRO A 142 -10.49 7.25 14.53
C PRO A 142 -11.38 7.48 13.30
N TYR A 143 -11.07 6.79 12.21
CA TYR A 143 -11.86 6.88 10.99
C TYR A 143 -13.31 6.43 11.25
N PRO A 144 -14.32 7.20 10.80
CA PRO A 144 -15.73 6.84 11.00
C PRO A 144 -16.07 5.45 10.47
N ALA A 145 -15.48 5.05 9.35
CA ALA A 145 -15.69 3.73 8.75
C ALA A 145 -15.11 2.59 9.60
N ALA A 146 -14.02 2.82 10.32
CA ALA A 146 -13.46 1.84 11.27
C ALA A 146 -14.34 1.69 12.51
N LEU A 147 -14.93 2.79 13.01
CA LEU A 147 -15.90 2.76 14.11
C LEU A 147 -17.19 2.04 13.72
N ALA A 148 -17.68 2.28 12.49
CA ALA A 148 -18.94 1.72 12.00
C ALA A 148 -18.86 0.24 11.60
N GLN A 149 -17.66 -0.31 11.40
CA GLN A 149 -17.45 -1.66 10.87
C GLN A 149 -16.50 -2.50 11.76
N PRO A 150 -16.88 -2.80 13.01
CA PRO A 150 -16.02 -3.54 13.94
C PRO A 150 -15.70 -4.97 13.47
N ASP A 151 -16.62 -5.63 12.76
CA ASP A 151 -16.36 -6.99 12.25
C ASP A 151 -15.34 -6.98 11.11
N LEU A 152 -15.41 -5.99 10.20
CA LEU A 152 -14.40 -5.82 9.15
C LEU A 152 -13.03 -5.48 9.77
N ALA A 153 -13.00 -4.64 10.81
CA ALA A 153 -11.77 -4.34 11.54
C ALA A 153 -11.16 -5.61 12.14
N ARG A 154 -11.99 -6.49 12.73
CA ARG A 154 -11.55 -7.80 13.25
C ARG A 154 -11.02 -8.71 12.13
N SER A 155 -11.73 -8.81 11.00
CA SER A 155 -11.31 -9.60 9.83
C SER A 155 -9.99 -9.10 9.26
N ALA A 156 -9.78 -7.78 9.18
CA ALA A 156 -8.58 -7.16 8.64
C ALA A 156 -7.29 -7.51 9.41
N LEU A 157 -7.42 -7.94 10.67
CA LEU A 157 -6.30 -8.31 11.54
C LEU A 157 -6.03 -9.81 11.58
N GLN A 158 -6.88 -10.62 10.91
CA GLN A 158 -6.67 -12.06 10.83
C GLN A 158 -5.56 -12.40 9.84
N HIS A 159 -4.84 -13.50 10.11
CA HIS A 159 -3.85 -14.04 9.17
C HIS A 159 -4.49 -14.65 7.92
N ASN A 160 -5.70 -15.17 8.05
CA ASN A 160 -6.44 -15.80 6.96
C ASN A 160 -7.63 -14.91 6.56
N TRP A 161 -7.65 -14.50 5.30
CA TRP A 161 -8.76 -13.75 4.73
C TRP A 161 -9.84 -14.70 4.23
N THR A 162 -11.07 -14.54 4.71
CA THR A 162 -12.20 -15.43 4.36
C THR A 162 -13.36 -14.72 3.66
N GLU A 163 -13.32 -13.39 3.51
CA GLU A 163 -14.37 -12.66 2.80
C GLU A 163 -14.13 -12.68 1.27
N HIS A 164 -15.18 -12.33 0.52
CA HIS A 164 -15.11 -12.23 -0.93
C HIS A 164 -14.08 -11.18 -1.39
N VAL A 165 -13.26 -11.56 -2.37
CA VAL A 165 -12.33 -10.65 -3.08
C VAL A 165 -12.97 -10.05 -4.34
N GLN A 166 -14.11 -10.59 -4.76
CA GLN A 166 -14.87 -10.12 -5.92
C GLN A 166 -16.37 -10.19 -5.62
N VAL A 167 -17.11 -9.18 -6.08
CA VAL A 167 -18.57 -9.07 -6.00
C VAL A 167 -19.13 -8.71 -7.37
N PRO A 168 -20.44 -8.91 -7.64
CA PRO A 168 -21.05 -8.36 -8.84
C PRO A 168 -20.83 -6.84 -8.94
N SER A 169 -20.53 -6.32 -10.13
CA SER A 169 -20.22 -4.89 -10.32
C SER A 169 -21.32 -3.95 -9.79
N HIS A 170 -22.59 -4.36 -9.85
CA HIS A 170 -23.72 -3.59 -9.32
C HIS A 170 -23.77 -3.54 -7.78
N ALA A 171 -23.14 -4.50 -7.09
CA ALA A 171 -23.04 -4.57 -5.63
C ALA A 171 -21.75 -3.92 -5.10
N TRP A 172 -20.85 -3.49 -6.00
CA TRP A 172 -19.60 -2.85 -5.63
C TRP A 172 -19.84 -1.43 -5.10
N GLN A 173 -19.11 -1.06 -4.04
CA GLN A 173 -19.21 0.24 -3.40
C GLN A 173 -17.83 0.91 -3.33
N LEU A 174 -17.82 2.24 -3.55
CA LEU A 174 -16.62 3.06 -3.38
C LEU A 174 -16.22 3.03 -1.89
N PRO A 175 -14.97 2.65 -1.55
CA PRO A 175 -14.58 2.50 -0.16
C PRO A 175 -14.40 3.87 0.51
N ALA A 176 -14.60 3.92 1.83
CA ALA A 176 -14.51 5.16 2.61
C ALA A 176 -13.14 5.87 2.53
N GLY A 177 -12.07 5.13 2.23
CA GLY A 177 -10.72 5.68 2.04
C GLY A 177 -10.45 6.24 0.64
N ALA A 178 -11.35 6.09 -0.33
CA ALA A 178 -11.17 6.68 -1.66
C ALA A 178 -11.08 8.21 -1.57
N PHE A 179 -10.15 8.81 -2.34
CA PHE A 179 -9.91 10.26 -2.35
C PHE A 179 -9.53 10.88 -1.00
N GLY A 180 -9.14 10.06 -0.02
CA GLY A 180 -8.71 10.55 1.30
C GLY A 180 -7.25 11.02 1.31
N ASN A 181 -6.84 11.68 2.40
CA ASN A 181 -5.50 12.25 2.52
C ASN A 181 -4.40 11.17 2.54
N SER A 182 -3.63 11.07 1.45
CA SER A 182 -2.47 10.18 1.38
C SER A 182 -1.32 10.75 2.20
N HIS A 183 -0.90 10.03 3.24
CA HIS A 183 0.27 10.36 4.04
C HIS A 183 1.37 9.32 3.78
N GLY A 184 2.57 9.77 3.45
CA GLY A 184 3.69 8.91 3.08
C GLY A 184 4.92 9.75 2.68
N PRO A 185 6.07 9.10 2.43
CA PRO A 185 7.24 9.79 1.92
C PRO A 185 6.94 10.30 0.51
N ASN A 186 7.18 11.58 0.28
CA ASN A 186 7.11 12.24 -1.03
C ASN A 186 8.47 12.21 -1.73
#